data_AF-A0AAW6XKT8-F1
#
_entry.id   AF-A0AAW6XKT8-F1
#
_cell.length_a   1.000
_cell.length_b   1.000
_cell.length_c   1.000
_cell.angle_alpha   90.00
_cell.angle_beta   90.00
_cell.angle_gamma   90.00
#
_symmetry.space_group_name_H-M   'P 1'
#
loop_
_entity.id
_entity.type
_entity.pdbx_description
1 polymer ?
#
loop_
_entity_poly.entity_id
_entity_poly.type
_entity_poly.pdbx_seq_one_letter_code
_entity_poly.pdbx_strand_id
1 'polypeptide(L)'
;AYGRVTQEADKSRRNKGLITAILAGIIMGWFFRFLADSMSDNFSQPASGLMTPYSALVLFAVGLFLSNFVLNRLVMKKPISGEPVNGKMY
;
A
#
# COMPACT_ATOMS: atom_id res chain seq x y z
N ALA A 1 -1.57 -12.07 36.89
CA ALA A 1 -2.69 -11.77 35.96
C ALA A 1 -2.29 -10.83 34.80
N TYR A 2 -1.34 -9.90 34.98
CA TYR A 2 -0.95 -8.93 33.94
C TYR A 2 -0.30 -9.53 32.67
N GLY A 3 0.54 -10.56 32.79
CA GLY A 3 1.28 -11.12 31.65
C GLY A 3 0.45 -11.87 30.61
N ARG A 4 -0.80 -12.25 30.91
CA ARG A 4 -1.69 -12.93 29.95
C ARG A 4 -2.37 -11.94 29.00
N VAL A 5 -2.67 -10.74 29.50
CA VAL A 5 -3.35 -9.68 28.74
C VAL A 5 -2.42 -9.10 27.67
N THR A 6 -1.13 -8.96 27.98
CA THR A 6 -0.10 -8.55 27.00
C THR A 6 0.14 -9.63 25.94
N GLN A 7 0.19 -10.91 26.33
CA GLN A 7 0.39 -12.03 25.39
C GLN A 7 -0.74 -12.19 24.37
N GLU A 8 -1.99 -11.98 24.79
CA GLU A 8 -3.17 -12.00 23.90
C GLU A 8 -3.19 -10.78 22.96
N ALA A 9 -2.85 -9.59 23.47
CA ALA A 9 -2.73 -8.37 22.67
C ALA A 9 -1.61 -8.46 21.62
N ASP A 10 -0.44 -9.01 21.98
CA ASP A 10 0.68 -9.23 21.07
C ASP A 10 0.36 -10.29 20.00
N LYS A 11 -0.31 -11.38 20.37
CA LYS A 11 -0.77 -12.38 19.40
C LYS A 11 -1.77 -11.77 18.41
N SER A 12 -2.69 -10.93 18.87
CA SER A 12 -3.67 -10.23 18.02
C SER A 12 -3.00 -9.22 17.07
N ARG A 13 -2.03 -8.43 17.54
CA ARG A 13 -1.23 -7.52 16.69
C ARG A 13 -0.41 -8.27 15.66
N ARG A 14 0.26 -9.36 16.06
CA ARG A 14 1.03 -10.22 15.14
C ARG A 14 0.15 -10.82 14.05
N ASN A 15 -1.04 -11.30 14.39
CA ASN A 15 -1.98 -11.85 13.41
C ASN A 15 -2.48 -10.76 12.45
N LYS A 16 -2.80 -9.55 12.93
CA LYS A 16 -3.17 -8.42 12.07
C LYS A 16 -2.02 -8.05 11.12
N GLY A 17 -0.80 -7.94 11.64
CA GLY A 17 0.39 -7.63 10.84
C GLY A 17 0.67 -8.68 9.76
N LEU A 18 0.54 -9.97 10.09
CA LEU A 18 0.70 -11.06 9.13
C LEU A 18 -0.35 -10.99 8.01
N ILE A 19 -1.62 -10.77 8.36
CA ILE A 19 -2.71 -10.64 7.37
C ILE A 19 -2.44 -9.44 6.45
N THR A 20 -2.03 -8.29 7.00
CA THR A 20 -1.67 -7.12 6.21
C THR A 20 -0.48 -7.37 5.29
N ALA A 21 0.55 -8.08 5.76
CA ALA A 21 1.72 -8.42 4.94
C ALA A 21 1.36 -9.34 3.77
N ILE A 22 0.51 -10.34 3.99
CA ILE A 22 0.02 -11.24 2.93
C ILE A 22 -0.81 -10.45 1.91
N LEU A 23 -1.75 -9.62 2.37
CA LEU A 23 -2.54 -8.75 1.50
C LEU A 23 -1.65 -7.80 0.67
N ALA A 24 -0.66 -7.17 1.30
CA ALA A 24 0.28 -6.29 0.61
C ALA A 24 1.10 -7.04 -0.46
N GLY A 25 1.55 -8.27 -0.17
CA GLY A 25 2.26 -9.12 -1.12
C GLY A 25 1.41 -9.50 -2.33
N ILE A 26 0.15 -9.89 -2.11
CA ILE A 26 -0.80 -10.22 -3.19
C ILE A 26 -1.06 -8.99 -4.07
N ILE A 27 -1.30 -7.82 -3.46
CA ILE A 27 -1.54 -6.57 -4.18
C ILE A 27 -0.31 -6.20 -5.03
N MET A 28 0.90 -6.26 -4.47
CA MET A 28 2.13 -5.94 -5.19
C MET A 28 2.39 -6.87 -6.38
N GLY A 29 2.18 -8.18 -6.21
CA GLY A 29 2.36 -9.14 -7.29
C GLY A 29 1.33 -8.98 -8.42
N TRP A 30 0.07 -8.73 -8.07
CA TRP A 30 -0.99 -8.54 -9.07
C TRP A 30 -0.85 -7.22 -9.82
N PHE A 31 -0.48 -6.15 -9.12
CA PHE A 31 -0.34 -4.81 -9.66
C PHE A 31 0.78 -4.69 -10.72
N PHE A 32 1.90 -5.37 -10.55
CA PHE A 32 2.99 -5.35 -11.52
C PHE A 32 2.54 -5.82 -12.92
N ARG A 33 1.62 -6.79 -12.99
CA ARG A 33 1.09 -7.28 -14.26
C ARG A 33 0.27 -6.22 -14.99
N PHE A 34 -0.57 -5.46 -14.27
CA PHE A 34 -1.31 -4.33 -14.84
C PHE A 34 -0.40 -3.19 -15.31
N LEU A 35 0.67 -2.92 -14.55
CA LEU A 35 1.69 -1.96 -14.99
C LEU A 35 2.37 -2.41 -16.27
N ALA A 36 2.82 -3.67 -16.34
CA ALA A 36 3.50 -4.22 -17.51
C ALA A 36 2.59 -4.24 -18.75
N ASP A 37 1.32 -4.64 -18.59
CA ASP A 37 0.32 -4.63 -19.66
C ASP A 37 0.04 -3.21 -20.20
N SER A 38 0.27 -2.17 -19.39
CA SER A 38 0.13 -0.77 -19.81
C SER A 38 1.33 -0.23 -20.61
N MET A 39 2.46 -0.95 -20.63
CA MET A 39 3.70 -0.52 -21.26
C MET A 39 3.85 -1.09 -22.67
N SER A 40 4.30 -0.25 -23.62
CA SER A 40 4.60 -0.71 -24.98
C SER A 40 6.00 -1.34 -25.06
N ASP A 41 6.12 -2.53 -25.65
CA ASP A 41 7.41 -3.19 -25.92
C ASP A 41 8.23 -2.54 -27.05
N ASN A 42 7.58 -1.75 -27.92
CA ASN A 42 8.20 -1.10 -29.08
C ASN A 42 8.34 0.42 -28.88
N PHE A 43 9.55 0.85 -28.51
CA PHE A 43 9.90 2.25 -28.21
C PHE A 43 9.97 3.18 -29.44
N SER A 44 10.04 2.63 -30.65
CA SER A 44 10.19 3.41 -31.91
C SER A 44 8.87 3.70 -32.62
N GLN A 45 7.81 2.91 -32.36
CA GLN A 45 6.46 3.11 -32.87
C GLN A 45 5.48 2.67 -31.78
N PRO A 46 5.12 3.56 -30.84
CA PRO A 46 4.12 3.22 -29.83
C PRO A 46 2.78 2.98 -30.55
N ALA A 47 2.21 1.79 -30.39
CA ALA A 47 0.84 1.53 -30.83
C ALA A 47 -0.10 2.46 -30.04
N SER A 48 -1.09 3.05 -30.72
CA SER A 48 -2.03 4.01 -30.12
C SER A 48 -2.72 3.40 -28.90
N GLY A 49 -2.43 3.93 -27.71
CA GLY A 49 -3.07 3.53 -26.45
C GLY A 49 -2.15 2.88 -25.40
N LEU A 50 -0.89 2.57 -25.73
CA LEU A 50 0.08 2.07 -24.76
C LEU A 50 1.03 3.18 -24.29
N MET A 51 1.38 3.19 -23.00
CA MET A 51 2.30 4.17 -22.45
C MET A 51 3.76 3.71 -22.58
N THR A 52 4.66 4.66 -22.83
CA THR A 52 6.09 4.38 -22.67
C THR A 52 6.42 4.18 -21.19
N PRO A 53 7.46 3.40 -20.84
CA PRO A 53 7.84 3.17 -19.45
C PRO A 53 8.07 4.45 -18.64
N TYR A 54 8.53 5.53 -19.30
CA TYR A 54 8.71 6.85 -18.67
C TYR A 54 7.38 7.47 -18.23
N SER A 55 6.36 7.44 -19.09
CA SER A 55 5.04 8.00 -18.76
C SER A 55 4.29 7.15 -17.74
N ALA A 56 4.45 5.83 -17.81
CA ALA A 56 3.92 4.89 -16.82
C ALA A 56 4.51 5.13 -15.42
N LEU A 57 5.82 5.38 -15.32
CA LEU A 57 6.48 5.74 -14.06
C LEU A 57 5.96 7.05 -13.47
N VAL A 58 5.73 8.07 -14.29
CA VAL A 58 5.18 9.37 -13.84
C VAL A 58 3.78 9.20 -13.28
N LEU A 59 2.87 8.52 -14.00
CA LEU A 59 1.52 8.25 -13.51
C LEU A 59 1.54 7.36 -12.27
N PHE A 60 2.44 6.38 -12.21
CA PHE A 60 2.59 5.53 -11.04
C PHE A 60 3.05 6.33 -9.81
N ALA A 61 4.01 7.24 -9.97
CA ALA A 61 4.46 8.11 -8.89
C ALA A 61 3.33 9.05 -8.39
N VAL A 62 2.53 9.60 -9.31
CA VAL A 62 1.34 10.39 -8.95
C VAL A 62 0.32 9.50 -8.20
N GLY A 63 0.10 8.27 -8.66
CA GLY A 63 -0.75 7.29 -7.97
C GLY A 63 -0.26 6.97 -6.56
N LEU A 64 1.05 6.76 -6.36
CA LEU A 64 1.66 6.55 -5.04
C LEU A 64 1.52 7.78 -4.14
N PHE A 65 1.64 8.98 -4.69
CA PHE A 65 1.47 10.22 -3.95
C PHE A 65 0.04 10.38 -3.43
N LEU A 66 -0.96 10.19 -4.29
CA LEU A 66 -2.38 10.21 -3.88
C LEU A 66 -2.69 9.07 -2.90
N SER A 67 -2.17 7.86 -3.16
CA SER A 67 -2.38 6.70 -2.29
C SER A 67 -1.76 6.92 -0.92
N ASN A 68 -0.60 7.57 -0.84
CA ASN A 68 -0.02 7.99 0.44
C ASN A 68 -0.95 8.93 1.18
N PHE A 69 -1.52 9.94 0.52
CA PHE A 69 -2.43 10.86 1.21
C PHE A 69 -3.68 10.15 1.77
N VAL A 70 -4.26 9.20 1.02
CA VAL A 70 -5.44 8.45 1.44
C VAL A 70 -5.11 7.38 2.49
N LEU A 71 -4.14 6.51 2.20
CA LEU A 71 -3.77 5.39 3.07
C LEU A 71 -3.06 5.88 4.34
N ASN A 72 -2.17 6.86 4.26
CA ASN A 72 -1.53 7.43 5.45
C ASN A 72 -2.57 8.11 6.35
N ARG A 73 -3.54 8.86 5.78
CA ARG A 73 -4.67 9.41 6.54
C ARG A 73 -5.53 8.30 7.18
N LEU A 74 -5.79 7.22 6.45
CA LEU A 74 -6.59 6.10 6.98
C LEU A 74 -5.86 5.40 8.13
N VAL A 75 -4.56 5.13 7.97
CA VAL A 75 -3.71 4.50 9.00
C VAL A 75 -3.60 5.38 10.24
N MET A 76 -3.53 6.70 10.09
CA MET A 76 -3.57 7.62 11.24
C MET A 76 -4.91 7.57 11.99
N LYS A 77 -6.04 7.45 11.27
CA LYS A 77 -7.38 7.34 11.88
C LYS A 77 -7.65 5.96 12.50
N LYS A 78 -7.12 4.89 11.90
CA LYS A 78 -7.25 3.51 12.39
C LYS A 78 -5.86 2.84 12.36
N PRO A 79 -5.02 3.07 13.38
CA PRO A 79 -3.69 2.50 13.42
C PRO A 79 -3.77 0.97 13.52
N ILE A 80 -2.90 0.30 12.76
CA ILE A 80 -2.77 -1.16 12.78
C ILE A 80 -2.25 -1.63 14.16
N SER A 81 -1.55 -0.75 14.88
CA SER A 81 -1.00 -0.98 16.21
C SER A 81 -0.88 0.36 16.96
N GLY A 82 -1.62 0.54 18.07
CA GLY A 82 -1.51 1.72 18.93
C GLY A 82 -2.84 2.45 19.15
N GLU A 83 -2.82 3.53 19.92
CA GLU A 83 -3.96 4.45 20.05
C GLU A 83 -4.07 5.36 18.83
N PRO A 84 -5.29 5.67 18.35
CA PRO A 84 -5.50 6.54 17.21
C PRO A 84 -4.98 7.95 17.49
N VAL A 85 -4.09 8.44 16.63
CA VAL A 85 -3.50 9.77 16.74
C VAL A 85 -4.53 10.78 16.24
N ASN A 86 -5.52 11.10 17.07
CA ASN A 86 -6.33 12.29 16.87
C ASN A 86 -5.43 13.49 17.18
N GLY A 87 -5.32 14.44 16.26
CA GLY A 87 -4.49 15.65 16.38
C GLY A 87 -4.94 16.64 17.46
N LYS A 88 -5.38 16.16 18.63
CA LYS A 88 -5.76 16.94 19.81
C LYS A 88 -4.88 16.60 21.02
N MET A 89 -3.65 16.14 20.80
CA MET A 89 -2.65 15.98 21.87
C MET A 89 -1.66 17.15 21.89
N TYR A 90 -2.21 18.37 21.84
CA TYR A 90 -1.59 19.61 22.31
C TYR A 90 -2.65 20.40 23.05
#